data_AF-A0A7W1KAU6-F1
#
_entry.id   AF-A0A7W1KAU6-F1
#
_cell.length_a   1.000
_cell.length_b   1.000
_cell.length_c   1.000
_cell.angle_alpha   90.00
_cell.angle_beta   90.00
_cell.angle_gamma   90.00
#
_symmetry.space_group_name_H-M   'P 1'
#
loop_
_entity.id
_entity.type
_entity.pdbx_description
1 polymer ?
#
loop_
_entity_poly.entity_id
_entity_poly.type
_entity_poly.pdbx_seq_one_letter_code
_entity_poly.pdbx_strand_id
1 'polypeptide(L)'
;MVRLLLGLLSATLLLGTAPALAHHPDGGTPQSGDAVDGPVDTSDVKQHGGDDGHLAASAKNVELVGKLDDLTNVEGGIADVGYHAGYAYLNAFSPECSGRPGAQGTGVHVVDVRDPANPRKVGFLPAEANSYVGEG
;
A
#
# COMPACT_ATOMS: atom_id res chain seq x y z
N MET A 1 25.72 -53.19 -46.37
CA MET A 1 25.70 -51.86 -47.01
C MET A 1 24.26 -51.56 -47.41
N VAL A 2 23.88 -50.27 -47.31
CA VAL A 2 22.61 -49.64 -47.71
C VAL A 2 21.46 -49.71 -46.70
N ARG A 3 21.20 -48.52 -46.14
CA ARG A 3 20.00 -48.08 -45.41
C ARG A 3 18.92 -47.69 -46.44
N LEU A 4 17.63 -47.89 -46.18
CA LEU A 4 16.61 -46.87 -46.49
C LEU A 4 15.26 -47.11 -45.79
N LEU A 5 14.74 -46.04 -45.20
CA LEU A 5 13.49 -45.90 -44.46
C LEU A 5 12.28 -45.62 -45.37
N LEU A 6 11.07 -45.97 -44.92
CA LEU A 6 9.79 -45.30 -45.23
C LEU A 6 8.79 -45.76 -44.14
N GLY A 7 8.16 -44.97 -43.27
CA GLY A 7 7.83 -43.54 -43.30
C GLY A 7 6.31 -43.38 -43.46
N LEU A 8 5.54 -43.41 -42.37
CA LEU A 8 4.15 -42.94 -42.37
C LEU A 8 3.96 -41.92 -41.23
N LEU A 9 3.77 -40.67 -41.65
CA LEU A 9 3.46 -39.48 -40.87
C LEU A 9 2.11 -39.65 -40.14
N SER A 10 2.10 -39.43 -38.82
CA SER A 10 0.88 -39.02 -38.11
C SER A 10 0.88 -37.49 -38.00
N ALA A 11 -0.16 -36.87 -38.56
CA ALA A 11 -0.40 -35.43 -38.43
C ALA A 11 -1.10 -35.15 -37.09
N THR A 12 -0.39 -34.55 -36.15
CA THR A 12 -0.98 -33.94 -34.95
C THR A 12 -0.96 -32.42 -35.09
N LEU A 13 -2.16 -31.85 -35.20
CA LEU A 13 -2.44 -30.42 -35.20
C LEU A 13 -2.32 -29.90 -33.75
N LEU A 14 -1.29 -29.11 -33.47
CA LEU A 14 -1.17 -28.36 -32.21
C LEU A 14 -1.56 -26.90 -32.48
N LEU A 15 -2.74 -26.51 -32.00
CA LEU A 15 -3.12 -25.10 -31.87
C LEU A 15 -2.19 -24.47 -30.84
N GLY A 16 -1.23 -23.68 -31.32
CA GLY A 16 -0.39 -22.86 -30.46
C GLY A 16 -1.20 -21.71 -29.88
N THR A 17 -1.45 -21.73 -28.58
CA THR A 17 -1.82 -20.52 -27.83
C THR A 17 -0.59 -19.62 -27.78
N ALA A 18 -0.60 -18.50 -28.51
CA ALA A 18 0.39 -17.46 -28.32
C ALA A 18 0.18 -16.83 -26.92
N PRO A 19 1.23 -16.69 -26.09
CA PRO A 19 1.11 -15.85 -24.91
C PRO A 19 0.92 -14.41 -25.40
N ALA A 20 -0.16 -13.77 -24.98
CA ALA A 20 -0.28 -12.32 -25.07
C ALA A 20 0.76 -11.72 -24.13
N LEU A 21 1.89 -11.27 -24.66
CA LEU A 21 2.87 -10.49 -23.90
C LEU A 21 2.35 -9.06 -23.82
N ALA A 22 1.75 -8.69 -22.68
CA ALA A 22 1.60 -7.29 -22.33
C ALA A 22 2.99 -6.74 -21.97
N HIS A 23 3.54 -5.85 -22.80
CA HIS A 23 4.76 -5.11 -22.49
C HIS A 23 4.39 -3.92 -21.60
N HIS A 24 4.70 -4.00 -20.31
CA HIS A 24 4.85 -2.80 -19.49
C HIS A 24 6.29 -2.28 -19.67
N PRO A 25 6.48 -0.99 -20.02
CA PRO A 25 7.82 -0.44 -20.11
C PRO A 25 8.38 -0.25 -18.69
N ASP A 26 9.35 -1.08 -18.32
CA ASP A 26 10.09 -0.97 -17.06
C ASP A 26 10.95 0.31 -17.07
N GLY A 27 10.45 1.33 -16.39
CA GLY A 27 11.19 2.56 -16.05
C GLY A 27 11.86 2.51 -14.68
N GLY A 28 12.23 1.33 -14.19
CA GLY A 28 12.82 1.13 -12.86
C GLY A 28 13.94 0.10 -12.87
N THR A 29 14.95 0.30 -12.03
CA THR A 29 16.08 -0.63 -11.83
C THR A 29 15.59 -2.05 -11.47
N PRO A 30 16.20 -3.13 -12.01
CA PRO A 30 15.82 -4.49 -11.64
C PRO A 30 16.10 -4.71 -10.15
N GLN A 31 15.05 -4.84 -9.34
CA GLN A 31 15.20 -5.27 -7.95
C GLN A 31 15.16 -6.80 -7.87
N SER A 32 15.86 -7.32 -6.86
CA SER A 32 16.18 -8.74 -6.65
C SER A 32 14.96 -9.67 -6.53
N GLY A 33 13.76 -9.09 -6.33
CA GLY A 33 12.56 -9.84 -5.99
C GLY A 33 12.65 -10.53 -4.63
N ASP A 34 13.60 -10.11 -3.77
CA ASP A 34 13.70 -10.62 -2.40
C ASP A 34 12.50 -10.13 -1.59
N ALA A 35 11.82 -11.07 -0.93
CA ALA A 35 10.68 -10.76 -0.07
C ALA A 35 11.08 -9.88 1.13
N VAL A 36 12.38 -9.82 1.48
CA VAL A 36 12.88 -8.89 2.50
C VAL A 36 12.85 -7.44 2.04
N ASP A 37 12.91 -7.17 0.74
CA ASP A 37 12.98 -5.79 0.20
C ASP A 37 11.59 -5.13 0.14
N GLY A 38 10.51 -5.91 0.31
CA GLY A 38 9.14 -5.43 0.22
C GLY A 38 8.70 -5.08 -1.22
N PRO A 39 7.42 -4.72 -1.43
CA PRO A 39 6.97 -4.17 -2.71
C PRO A 39 7.71 -2.86 -3.02
N VAL A 40 7.89 -2.55 -4.31
CA VAL A 40 8.40 -1.23 -4.73
C VAL A 40 7.51 -0.16 -4.12
N ASP A 41 8.13 0.79 -3.41
CA ASP A 41 7.42 1.97 -2.93
C ASP A 41 6.88 2.76 -4.12
N THR A 42 5.58 2.61 -4.37
CA THR A 42 4.86 3.40 -5.38
C THR A 42 4.07 4.53 -4.74
N SER A 43 4.33 4.90 -3.47
CA SER A 43 3.57 5.94 -2.77
C SER A 43 3.70 7.33 -3.39
N ASP A 44 4.76 7.58 -4.19
CA ASP A 44 4.89 8.77 -5.03
C ASP A 44 3.91 8.79 -6.22
N VAL A 45 3.34 7.63 -6.57
CA VAL A 45 2.30 7.47 -7.59
C VAL A 45 0.96 7.69 -6.92
N LYS A 46 0.31 8.82 -7.22
CA LYS A 46 -1.02 9.20 -6.71
C LYS A 46 -2.07 8.12 -7.06
N GLN A 47 -2.29 7.16 -6.16
CA GLN A 47 -3.23 6.04 -6.39
C GLN A 47 -4.71 6.46 -6.52
N HIS A 48 -5.08 7.65 -6.04
CA HIS A 48 -6.44 8.18 -6.15
C HIS A 48 -6.54 9.43 -7.04
N GLY A 49 -5.53 9.69 -7.88
CA GLY A 49 -5.49 10.89 -8.72
C GLY A 49 -5.35 12.19 -7.92
N GLY A 50 -5.65 13.31 -8.55
CA GLY A 50 -5.78 14.61 -7.89
C GLY A 50 -7.25 14.95 -7.61
N ASP A 51 -7.52 16.16 -7.14
CA ASP A 51 -8.89 16.58 -6.80
C ASP A 51 -9.77 16.92 -8.02
N ASP A 52 -9.34 16.58 -9.24
CA ASP A 52 -10.11 16.88 -10.45
C ASP A 52 -11.39 16.03 -10.50
N GLY A 53 -12.54 16.68 -10.67
CA GLY A 53 -13.85 16.06 -10.54
C GLY A 53 -14.30 15.79 -9.09
N HIS A 54 -13.49 16.07 -8.07
CA HIS A 54 -13.91 15.98 -6.67
C HIS A 54 -14.84 17.14 -6.31
N LEU A 55 -15.82 16.87 -5.45
CA LEU A 55 -16.59 17.93 -4.81
C LEU A 55 -15.67 18.72 -3.87
N ALA A 56 -15.90 20.03 -3.74
CA ALA A 56 -15.17 20.83 -2.76
C ALA A 56 -15.39 20.30 -1.34
N ALA A 57 -14.34 20.30 -0.52
CA ALA A 57 -14.43 19.98 0.90
C ALA A 57 -15.49 20.85 1.58
N SER A 58 -16.28 20.27 2.49
CA SER A 58 -17.31 21.00 3.23
C SER A 58 -17.46 20.47 4.65
N ALA A 59 -17.87 21.35 5.57
CA ALA A 59 -18.21 21.03 6.94
C ALA A 59 -19.57 21.69 7.29
N LYS A 60 -20.64 21.24 6.62
CA LYS A 60 -22.02 21.70 6.89
C LYS A 60 -22.75 20.64 7.70
N ASN A 61 -23.57 21.06 8.67
CA ASN A 61 -24.34 20.18 9.55
C ASN A 61 -23.49 19.17 10.33
N VAL A 62 -22.26 19.56 10.70
CA VAL A 62 -21.34 18.79 11.53
C VAL A 62 -20.76 19.67 12.63
N GLU A 63 -20.41 19.06 13.75
CA GLU A 63 -19.72 19.69 14.88
C GLU A 63 -18.45 18.90 15.17
N LEU A 64 -17.33 19.59 15.37
CA LEU A 64 -16.09 18.96 15.81
C LEU A 64 -16.21 18.61 17.30
N VAL A 65 -16.27 17.32 17.60
CA VAL A 65 -16.38 16.82 18.98
C VAL A 65 -15.02 16.81 19.70
N GLY A 66 -13.96 16.42 18.99
CA GLY A 66 -12.62 16.36 19.54
C GLY A 66 -11.57 16.12 18.46
N LYS A 67 -10.32 16.43 18.80
CA LYS A 67 -9.16 16.25 17.94
C LYS A 67 -7.94 15.92 18.79
N LEU A 68 -7.13 14.96 18.35
CA LEU A 68 -5.83 14.69 18.93
C LEU A 68 -4.78 15.39 18.07
N ASP A 69 -4.27 16.53 18.55
CA ASP A 69 -3.31 17.33 17.78
C ASP A 69 -1.92 16.68 17.70
N ASP A 70 -1.49 15.95 18.74
CA ASP A 70 -0.15 15.40 18.85
C ASP A 70 -0.08 13.89 18.55
N LEU A 71 -0.83 13.41 17.54
CA LEU A 71 -0.73 12.00 17.13
C LEU A 71 0.61 11.71 16.43
N THR A 72 0.94 12.59 15.48
CA THR A 72 2.19 12.68 14.73
C THR A 72 2.33 14.09 14.15
N ASN A 73 3.55 14.54 13.90
CA ASN A 73 3.86 15.78 13.20
C ASN A 73 4.26 15.56 11.73
N VAL A 74 4.14 14.32 11.22
CA VAL A 74 4.42 13.99 9.81
C VAL A 74 3.16 14.24 8.98
N GLU A 75 3.17 15.31 8.18
CA GLU A 75 2.09 15.62 7.24
C GLU A 75 1.90 14.47 6.24
N GLY A 76 0.65 14.04 6.05
CA GLY A 76 0.32 12.86 5.23
C GLY A 76 0.79 11.53 5.82
N GLY A 77 1.25 11.52 7.08
CA GLY A 77 1.75 10.32 7.76
C GLY A 77 0.67 9.32 8.18
N ILE A 78 -0.61 9.61 7.94
CA ILE A 78 -1.73 8.73 8.31
C ILE A 78 -2.50 8.32 7.04
N ALA A 79 -2.68 7.02 6.82
CA ALA A 79 -3.48 6.48 5.71
C ALA A 79 -4.87 6.03 6.18
N ASP A 80 -4.99 4.78 6.64
CA ASP A 80 -6.27 4.19 7.05
C ASP A 80 -6.57 4.37 8.53
N VAL A 81 -7.86 4.20 8.86
CA VAL A 81 -8.35 4.10 10.23
C VAL A 81 -9.18 2.83 10.43
N GLY A 82 -8.79 2.03 11.41
CA GLY A 82 -9.58 0.93 11.97
C GLY A 82 -10.15 1.30 13.34
N TYR A 83 -11.25 0.66 13.74
CA TYR A 83 -11.85 0.86 15.07
C TYR A 83 -12.26 -0.47 15.69
N HIS A 84 -11.92 -0.65 16.98
CA HIS A 84 -12.42 -1.76 17.78
C HIS A 84 -12.49 -1.40 19.26
N ALA A 85 -13.63 -1.67 19.90
CA ALA A 85 -13.83 -1.61 21.35
C ALA A 85 -13.38 -0.28 22.03
N GLY A 86 -13.63 0.86 21.38
CA GLY A 86 -13.24 2.17 21.93
C GLY A 86 -11.83 2.62 21.59
N TYR A 87 -11.13 1.89 20.71
CA TYR A 87 -9.81 2.24 20.22
C TYR A 87 -9.82 2.46 18.71
N ALA A 88 -9.18 3.53 18.26
CA ALA A 88 -8.85 3.78 16.87
C ALA A 88 -7.41 3.35 16.57
N TYR A 89 -7.21 2.75 15.41
CA TYR A 89 -5.94 2.22 14.92
C TYR A 89 -5.62 2.94 13.62
N LEU A 90 -4.60 3.80 13.64
CA LEU A 90 -4.25 4.65 12.50
C LEU A 90 -2.91 4.23 11.93
N ASN A 91 -2.87 3.87 10.65
CA ASN A 91 -1.66 3.39 10.00
C ASN A 91 -0.66 4.53 9.78
N ALA A 92 0.61 4.29 10.14
CA ALA A 92 1.73 5.19 9.89
C ALA A 92 2.25 4.96 8.45
N PHE A 93 1.83 5.83 7.54
CA PHE A 93 2.04 5.69 6.08
C PHE A 93 3.46 6.10 5.64
N SER A 94 3.79 5.91 4.35
CA SER A 94 5.12 6.10 3.74
C SER A 94 5.95 7.29 4.28
N PRO A 95 5.40 8.53 4.45
CA PRO A 95 6.17 9.62 5.04
C PRO A 95 6.73 9.35 6.45
N GLU A 96 6.06 8.53 7.25
CA GLU A 96 6.54 8.02 8.54
C GLU A 96 7.62 6.95 8.35
N CYS A 97 7.43 6.05 7.39
CA CYS A 97 8.36 4.96 7.09
C CYS A 97 9.72 5.46 6.60
N SER A 98 9.76 6.56 5.83
CA SER A 98 11.00 7.14 5.32
C SER A 98 11.85 7.85 6.38
N GLY A 99 11.45 7.81 7.66
CA GLY A 99 12.21 8.39 8.76
C GLY A 99 12.27 9.92 8.74
N ARG A 100 11.21 10.58 8.26
CA ARG A 100 11.10 12.04 8.28
C ARG A 100 11.19 12.56 9.73
N PRO A 101 11.65 13.82 9.96
CA PRO A 101 11.78 14.35 11.31
C PRO A 101 10.48 14.24 12.12
N GLY A 102 10.53 13.51 13.23
CA GLY A 102 9.38 13.27 14.12
C GLY A 102 8.63 11.96 13.85
N ALA A 103 9.03 11.19 12.83
CA ALA A 103 8.43 9.91 12.53
C ALA A 103 8.74 8.84 13.59
N GLN A 104 7.78 7.94 13.80
CA GLN A 104 7.93 6.77 14.68
C GLN A 104 8.27 5.47 13.93
N GLY A 105 8.33 5.54 12.60
CA GLY A 105 8.55 4.40 11.71
C GLY A 105 7.25 3.77 11.21
N THR A 106 7.36 2.67 10.48
CA THR A 106 6.21 1.90 9.97
C THR A 106 5.46 1.21 11.13
N GLY A 107 4.13 1.26 11.12
CA GLY A 107 3.31 0.66 12.17
C GLY A 107 1.94 1.30 12.35
N VAL A 108 1.34 1.10 13.52
CA VAL A 108 -0.03 1.54 13.81
C VAL A 108 -0.08 2.34 15.10
N HIS A 109 -0.55 3.58 15.03
CA HIS A 109 -0.87 4.37 16.21
C HIS A 109 -2.15 3.84 16.86
N VAL A 110 -2.11 3.60 18.17
CA VAL A 110 -3.28 3.18 18.93
C VAL A 110 -3.79 4.35 19.75
N VAL A 111 -5.05 4.74 19.54
CA VAL A 111 -5.70 5.88 20.19
C VAL A 111 -6.92 5.40 20.95
N ASP A 112 -6.98 5.71 22.24
CA ASP A 112 -8.19 5.56 23.07
C ASP A 112 -9.16 6.69 22.74
N VAL A 113 -10.35 6.33 22.27
CA VAL A 113 -11.41 7.25 21.85
C VAL A 113 -12.71 7.02 22.63
N ARG A 114 -12.62 6.41 23.82
CA ARG A 114 -13.79 6.18 24.69
C ARG A 114 -14.38 7.48 25.23
N ASP A 115 -13.55 8.50 25.41
CA ASP A 115 -13.98 9.90 25.48
C ASP A 115 -13.63 10.59 24.15
N PRO A 116 -14.59 10.75 23.22
CA PRO A 116 -14.31 11.31 21.90
C PRO A 116 -14.00 12.81 21.94
N ALA A 117 -14.31 13.51 23.03
CA ALA A 117 -13.93 14.91 23.21
C ALA A 117 -12.45 15.05 23.64
N ASN A 118 -11.87 13.99 24.24
CA ASN A 118 -10.50 13.96 24.72
C ASN A 118 -9.77 12.67 24.28
N PRO A 119 -9.62 12.43 22.96
CA PRO A 119 -8.92 11.26 22.45
C PRO A 119 -7.45 11.27 22.90
N ARG A 120 -6.88 10.09 23.17
CA ARG A 120 -5.52 9.96 23.70
C ARG A 120 -4.75 8.85 23.01
N LYS A 121 -3.56 9.16 22.48
CA LYS A 121 -2.63 8.12 22.05
C LYS A 121 -2.23 7.25 23.24
N VAL A 122 -2.38 5.94 23.10
CA VAL A 122 -2.07 4.96 24.16
C VAL A 122 -0.95 4.00 23.79
N GLY A 123 -0.54 3.97 22.52
CA GLY A 123 0.58 3.14 22.09
C GLY A 123 0.90 3.29 20.61
N PHE A 124 1.90 2.52 20.21
CA PHE A 124 2.32 2.32 18.84
C PHE A 124 2.67 0.85 18.66
N LEU A 125 2.12 0.23 17.61
CA LEU A 125 2.42 -1.15 17.22
C LEU A 125 3.38 -1.09 16.04
N PRO A 126 4.69 -1.34 16.22
CA PRO A 126 5.63 -1.31 15.12
C PRO A 126 5.31 -2.43 14.12
N ALA A 127 5.43 -2.13 12.84
CA ALA A 127 5.45 -3.17 11.83
C ALA A 127 6.88 -3.71 11.66
N GLU A 128 6.99 -4.87 11.02
CA GLU A 128 8.30 -5.42 10.64
C GLU A 128 9.02 -4.48 9.67
N ALA A 129 10.35 -4.57 9.62
CA ALA A 129 11.13 -3.83 8.64
C ALA A 129 10.61 -4.09 7.21
N ASN A 130 10.64 -3.05 6.38
CA ASN A 130 10.22 -3.10 4.97
C ASN A 130 8.73 -3.46 4.77
N SER A 131 7.88 -3.21 5.78
CA SER A 131 6.43 -3.31 5.67
C SER A 131 5.78 -1.96 5.36
N TYR A 132 4.81 -1.96 4.44
CA TYR A 132 3.99 -0.79 4.08
C TYR A 132 2.57 -0.99 4.59
N VAL A 133 2.27 -0.39 5.75
CA VAL A 133 0.95 -0.45 6.36
C VAL A 133 0.03 0.60 5.75
N GLY A 134 -1.14 0.18 5.27
CA GLY A 134 -2.17 1.08 4.75
C GLY A 134 -1.99 1.54 3.30
N GLU A 135 -1.21 0.83 2.47
CA GLU A 135 -1.44 0.88 1.02
C GLU A 135 -2.64 0.00 0.67
N GLY A 136 -3.67 0.60 0.08
CA GLY A 136 -4.85 -0.05 -0.46
C GLY A 136 -5.20 0.54 -1.81
#